data_AF-A0A3D6D1A2-F1
#
_entry.id   AF-A0A3D6D1A2-F1
#
_cell.length_a   1.000
_cell.length_b   1.000
_cell.length_c   1.000
_cell.angle_alpha   90.00
_cell.angle_beta   90.00
_cell.angle_gamma   90.00
#
_symmetry.space_group_name_H-M   'P 1'
#
loop_
_entity.id
_entity.type
_entity.pdbx_description
1 polymer ?
#
loop_
_entity_poly.entity_id
_entity_poly.type
_entity_poly.pdbx_seq_one_letter_code
_entity_poly.pdbx_strand_id
1 'polypeptide(L)' 'MNLNLAWFVGFAPVDEPEVAVATLVEGVIPQDHVQGGLTATPIARDLLQAYFDQKRAKLALDRN' A
#
# COMPACT_ATOMS: atom_id res chain seq x y z
N MET A 1 -4.72 21.88 -17.55
CA MET A 1 -4.04 20.58 -17.71
C MET A 1 -4.60 19.69 -16.62
N ASN A 2 -5.35 18.64 -16.94
CA ASN A 2 -5.94 17.76 -15.92
C ASN A 2 -5.09 16.48 -15.84
N LEU A 3 -4.71 16.13 -14.61
CA LEU A 3 -3.93 14.93 -14.30
C LEU A 3 -4.85 13.90 -13.64
N ASN A 4 -4.51 12.62 -13.82
CA ASN A 4 -5.24 11.53 -13.18
C ASN A 4 -4.70 11.29 -11.77
N LEU A 5 -5.60 10.97 -10.85
CA LEU A 5 -5.29 10.57 -9.48
C LEU A 5 -5.67 9.10 -9.29
N ALA A 6 -4.66 8.27 -9.08
CA ALA A 6 -4.84 6.87 -8.70
C ALA A 6 -4.80 6.75 -7.17
N TRP A 7 -5.85 6.23 -6.57
CA TRP A 7 -5.93 6.09 -5.12
C TRP A 7 -6.35 4.69 -4.70
N PHE A 8 -5.93 4.29 -3.51
CA PHE A 8 -6.33 3.07 -2.84
C PHE A 8 -6.34 3.30 -1.32
N VAL A 9 -7.31 2.71 -0.64
CA VAL A 9 -7.38 2.68 0.83
C VAL A 9 -7.73 1.27 1.25
N GLY A 10 -7.05 0.75 2.27
CA GLY A 10 -7.28 -0.59 2.77
C GLY A 10 -6.67 -0.84 4.13
N PHE A 11 -6.98 -1.98 4.72
CA PHE A 11 -6.42 -2.44 5.99
C PHE A 11 -6.12 -3.93 5.91
N ALA A 12 -5.25 -4.40 6.80
CA ALA A 12 -4.92 -5.81 6.91
C ALA A 12 -4.48 -6.17 8.35
N PRO A 13 -4.60 -7.45 8.77
CA PRO A 13 -5.40 -8.53 8.16
C PRO A 13 -6.91 -8.22 8.11
N VAL A 14 -7.70 -9.07 7.42
CA VAL A 14 -9.16 -8.89 7.31
C VAL A 14 -9.89 -9.26 8.61
N ASP A 15 -9.47 -10.35 9.26
CA ASP A 15 -10.16 -10.90 10.44
C ASP A 15 -9.82 -10.12 11.72
N GLU A 16 -8.57 -9.70 11.88
CA GLU A 16 -8.08 -8.92 13.02
C GLU A 16 -7.20 -7.76 12.52
N PRO A 17 -7.78 -6.62 12.10
CA PRO A 17 -7.02 -5.52 11.49
C PRO A 17 -5.96 -4.92 12.42
N GLU A 18 -4.74 -4.77 11.92
CA GLU A 18 -3.61 -4.24 12.69
C GLU A 18 -3.01 -2.96 12.09
N VAL A 19 -3.15 -2.78 10.77
CA VAL A 19 -2.60 -1.65 10.03
C VAL A 19 -3.56 -1.21 8.93
N ALA A 20 -3.66 0.11 8.73
CA ALA A 20 -4.40 0.72 7.64
C ALA A 20 -3.43 1.51 6.74
N VAL A 21 -3.70 1.53 5.44
CA VAL A 21 -2.89 2.21 4.42
C VAL A 21 -3.78 3.04 3.50
N ALA A 22 -3.31 4.23 3.14
CA ALA A 22 -3.86 5.07 2.10
C ALA A 22 -2.74 5.42 1.12
N THR A 23 -3.01 5.24 -0.17
CA THR A 23 -2.05 5.54 -1.24
C THR A 23 -2.72 6.44 -2.27
N LEU A 24 -2.02 7.49 -2.67
CA LEU A 24 -2.42 8.41 -3.72
C LEU A 24 -1.23 8.64 -4.65
N VAL A 25 -1.45 8.48 -5.95
CA VAL A 25 -0.47 8.70 -7.00
C VAL A 25 -1.05 9.69 -7.99
N GLU A 26 -0.34 10.79 -8.18
CA GLU A 26 -0.65 11.79 -9.22
C GLU A 26 0.12 11.47 -10.49
N GLY A 27 -0.58 11.45 -11.63
CA GLY A 27 0.05 11.29 -12.94
C GLY A 27 0.92 12.49 -13.30
N VAL A 28 2.01 12.28 -14.03
CA VAL A 28 2.99 13.36 -14.33
C VAL A 28 2.77 14.03 -15.68
N ILE A 29 1.93 13.43 -16.53
CA ILE A 29 1.57 13.95 -17.85
C ILE A 29 0.05 13.85 -18.10
N PRO A 30 -0.52 14.67 -19.00
CA PRO A 30 -1.91 14.48 -19.43
C PRO A 30 -2.12 13.07 -20.01
N GLN A 31 -3.25 12.46 -19.66
CA GLN A 31 -3.58 11.08 -20.05
C GLN A 31 -2.60 10.01 -19.58
N ASP A 32 -1.84 10.29 -18.51
CA ASP A 32 -1.10 9.24 -17.80
C ASP A 32 -2.08 8.12 -17.37
N HIS A 33 -1.66 6.87 -17.53
CA HIS A 33 -2.49 5.69 -17.32
C HIS A 33 -2.48 5.21 -15.87
N VAL A 34 -2.08 6.08 -14.93
CA VAL A 34 -2.15 5.79 -13.48
C VAL A 34 -3.58 5.46 -13.07
N GLN A 35 -3.75 4.33 -12.40
CA GLN A 35 -5.05 3.82 -11.99
C GLN A 35 -4.99 3.26 -10.57
N GLY A 36 -6.10 3.35 -9.83
CA GLY A 36 -6.18 2.83 -8.46
C GLY A 36 -5.72 1.36 -8.38
N GLY A 37 -6.36 0.48 -9.16
CA GLY A 37 -6.06 -0.96 -9.14
C GLY A 37 -4.72 -1.38 -9.74
N LEU A 38 -4.19 -0.65 -10.74
CA LEU A 38 -2.95 -1.02 -11.43
C LEU A 38 -1.71 -0.32 -10.86
N THR A 39 -1.89 0.81 -10.17
CA THR A 39 -0.78 1.66 -9.70
C THR A 39 -0.80 1.81 -8.18
N ALA A 40 -1.90 2.32 -7.61
CA ALA A 40 -1.95 2.60 -6.17
C ALA A 40 -2.05 1.31 -5.32
N THR A 41 -2.81 0.30 -5.76
CA THR A 41 -2.97 -0.96 -5.04
C THR A 41 -1.68 -1.78 -4.93
N PRO A 42 -0.86 -1.96 -5.98
CA PRO A 42 0.44 -2.63 -5.85
C PRO A 42 1.39 -1.94 -4.85
N ILE A 43 1.40 -0.61 -4.78
CA ILE A 43 2.18 0.13 -3.77
C ILE A 43 1.66 -0.19 -2.36
N ALA A 44 0.34 -0.17 -2.16
CA ALA A 44 -0.26 -0.53 -0.87
C ALA A 44 0.06 -1.98 -0.47
N ARG A 45 0.05 -2.92 -1.42
CA ARG A 45 0.47 -4.32 -1.20
C ARG A 45 1.91 -4.39 -0.69
N ASP A 46 2.84 -3.69 -1.34
CA ASP A 46 4.26 -3.72 -0.98
C ASP A 46 4.49 -3.11 0.41
N LEU A 47 3.76 -2.04 0.76
CA LEU A 47 3.77 -1.45 2.11
C LEU A 47 3.29 -2.44 3.18
N LEU A 48 2.15 -3.10 2.94
CA LEU A 48 1.60 -4.10 3.86
C LEU A 48 2.55 -5.30 4.01
N GLN A 49 3.13 -5.77 2.91
CA GLN A 49 4.11 -6.86 2.94
C GLN A 49 5.33 -6.49 3.81
N ALA A 50 5.90 -5.30 3.59
CA ALA A 50 7.03 -4.81 4.37
C ALA A 50 6.69 -4.68 5.87
N TYR A 51 5.50 -4.20 6.20
CA TYR A 51 5.02 -4.12 7.59
C TYR A 51 5.02 -5.51 8.27
N PHE A 52 4.41 -6.52 7.63
CA PHE A 52 4.35 -7.86 8.21
C PHE A 52 5.71 -8.58 8.22
N ASP A 53 6.58 -8.33 7.24
CA ASP A 53 7.95 -8.84 7.25
C ASP A 53 8.73 -8.30 8.45
N GLN A 54 8.69 -7.00 8.68
CA GLN A 54 9.33 -6.37 9.84
C GLN A 54 8.77 -6.88 11.17
N LYS A 55 7.44 -7.00 11.27
CA LYS A 55 6.78 -7.53 12.47
C LYS A 55 7.23 -8.97 12.76
N ARG A 56 7.26 -9.83 11.74
CA ARG A 56 7.74 -11.23 11.87
C ARG A 56 9.20 -11.30 12.32
N ALA A 57 10.06 -10.47 11.73
CA ALA A 57 11.48 -10.42 12.09
C ALA A 57 11.67 -9.99 13.56
N LYS A 58 10.97 -8.94 14.00
CA LYS A 58 11.01 -8.49 15.40
C LYS A 58 10.56 -9.57 16.37
N LEU A 59 9.44 -10.23 16.10
CA LEU A 59 8.93 -11.33 16.92
C LEU A 59 9.93 -12.50 16.99
N ALA A 60 10.73 -12.74 15.95
CA ALA A 60 11.75 -13.78 15.98
C ALA A 60 12.97 -13.42 16.84
N LEU A 61 13.37 -12.14 16.86
CA LEU A 61 14.44 -11.64 17.71
C LEU A 61 14.06 -11.69 19.19
N ASP A 62 12.83 -11.30 19.53
CA ASP A 62 12.34 -11.24 20.91
C ASP A 62 12.18 -12.63 21.56
N ARG A 63 12.28 -13.72 20.79
CA ARG A 63 12.16 -15.11 21.27
C ARG A 63 13.50 -15.79 21.59
N ASN A 64 14.63 -15.13 21.33
CA ASN A 64 15.99 -15.62 21.61
C ASN A 64 16.57 -14.97 22.87
#